data_AF-R9M5W1-F1
#
_entry.id   AF-R9M5W1-F1
#
_cell.length_a   1.000
_cell.length_b   1.000
_cell.length_c   1.000
_cell.angle_alpha   90.00
_cell.angle_beta   90.00
_cell.angle_gamma   90.00
#
_symmetry.space_group_name_H-M   'P 1'
#
loop_
_entity.id
_entity.type
_entity.pdbx_description
1 polymer ?
#
loop_
_entity_poly.entity_id
_entity_poly.type
_entity_poly.pdbx_seq_one_letter_code
_entity_poly.pdbx_strand_id
1 'polypeptide(L)' 'MSNDALKINKNGHIHVKNLSAYWIPELTAAEVIAGTLYTVTGSYEGTESFLHKLERITTKNFAEKLEGSE' A
#
# COMPACT_ATOMS: atom_id res chain seq x y z
N MET A 1 12.12 -11.41 5.57
CA MET A 1 10.88 -10.66 5.26
C MET A 1 11.26 -9.43 4.47
N SER A 2 11.06 -9.43 3.15
CA SER A 2 11.46 -8.30 2.30
C SER A 2 10.46 -7.17 2.50
N ASN A 3 10.98 -5.97 2.79
CA ASN A 3 10.20 -4.78 3.15
C ASN A 3 9.19 -4.47 2.04
N ASP A 4 7.89 -4.67 2.29
CA ASP A 4 6.78 -4.34 1.38
C ASP A 4 6.55 -2.81 1.32
N ALA A 5 7.63 -2.05 1.19
CA ALA A 5 7.62 -0.61 1.25
C ALA A 5 6.89 0.00 0.04
N LEU A 6 6.10 1.03 0.32
CA LEU A 6 5.54 1.96 -0.66
C LEU A 6 6.65 2.47 -1.60
N LYS A 7 6.46 2.40 -2.92
CA LYS A 7 7.40 2.95 -3.90
C LYS A 7 6.70 3.93 -4.82
N ILE A 8 7.35 5.05 -5.09
CA ILE A 8 6.90 6.01 -6.10
C ILE A 8 7.79 5.81 -7.33
N ASN A 9 7.19 5.58 -8.50
CA ASN A 9 7.93 5.41 -9.74
C ASN A 9 8.34 6.77 -10.36
N LYS A 10 9.12 6.74 -11.45
CA LYS A 10 9.57 7.97 -12.15
C LYS A 10 8.44 8.82 -12.72
N ASN A 11 7.25 8.25 -12.88
CA ASN A 11 6.05 8.91 -13.38
C ASN A 11 5.15 9.41 -12.23
N GLY A 12 5.60 9.30 -10.97
CA GLY A 12 4.83 9.72 -9.80
C GLY A 12 3.76 8.73 -9.35
N HIS A 13 3.66 7.53 -9.93
CA HIS A 13 2.66 6.55 -9.49
C HIS A 13 3.11 5.83 -8.22
N ILE A 14 2.16 5.67 -7.31
CA ILE A 14 2.32 4.91 -6.07
C ILE A 14 2.14 3.42 -6.37
N HIS A 15 3.15 2.61 -6.06
CA HIS A 15 3.14 1.17 -6.22
C HIS A 15 3.27 0.48 -4.85
N VAL A 16 2.34 -0.42 -4.58
CA VAL A 16 2.31 -1.27 -3.39
C VAL A 16 1.71 -2.62 -3.75
N LYS A 17 2.19 -3.72 -3.12
CA LYS A 17 1.71 -5.08 -3.44
C LYS A 17 0.23 -5.28 -3.15
N ASN A 18 -0.32 -4.58 -2.16
CA ASN A 18 -1.71 -4.65 -1.78
C ASN A 18 -2.19 -3.28 -1.31
N LEU A 19 -2.73 -2.50 -2.25
CA LEU A 19 -3.21 -1.13 -2.01
C LEU A 19 -4.40 -1.12 -1.04
N SER A 20 -5.33 -2.07 -1.20
CA SER A 20 -6.49 -2.17 -0.31
C SER A 20 -6.10 -2.57 1.12
N ALA A 21 -4.89 -3.10 1.33
CA ALA A 21 -4.31 -3.34 2.64
C ALA A 21 -3.41 -2.20 3.16
N TYR A 22 -3.34 -1.06 2.48
CA TYR A 22 -2.45 0.04 2.84
C TYR A 22 -3.21 1.28 3.26
N TRP A 23 -2.62 2.02 4.20
CA TRP A 23 -3.01 3.39 4.50
C TRP A 23 -1.94 4.31 3.92
N ILE A 24 -2.35 5.17 2.98
CA ILE A 24 -1.50 6.21 2.42
C ILE A 24 -1.89 7.51 3.13
N PRO A 25 -0.94 8.16 3.83
CA PRO A 25 -1.22 9.42 4.52
C PRO A 25 -1.60 10.50 3.50
N GLU A 26 -2.02 11.66 4.00
CA GLU A 26 -2.23 12.81 3.12
C GLU A 26 -0.96 13.12 2.32
N LEU A 27 -1.12 13.24 1.01
CA LEU A 27 -0.08 13.62 0.06
C LEU A 27 -0.55 14.84 -0.71
N THR A 28 0.39 15.74 -0.98
CA THR A 28 0.16 16.93 -1.79
C THR A 28 1.08 16.90 -3.01
N ALA A 29 0.50 17.03 -4.19
CA ALA A 29 1.20 17.24 -5.45
C ALA A 29 0.87 18.65 -5.97
N ALA A 30 1.88 19.37 -6.45
CA ALA A 30 1.70 20.71 -6.98
C ALA A 30 2.45 20.87 -8.31
N GLU A 31 1.79 21.52 -9.28
CA GLU A 31 2.35 21.74 -10.61
C GLU A 31 1.91 23.11 -11.14
N VAL A 32 2.81 23.78 -11.86
CA VAL A 32 2.52 25.07 -12.52
C VAL A 32 2.20 24.82 -13.99
N ILE A 33 0.96 25.09 -14.38
CA ILE A 33 0.50 24.94 -15.77
C ILE A 33 0.08 26.33 -16.26
N ALA A 34 0.75 26.82 -17.31
CA ALA A 34 0.52 28.14 -17.90
C ALA A 34 0.56 29.31 -16.89
N GLY A 35 1.43 29.23 -15.88
CA GLY A 35 1.59 30.27 -14.85
C GLY A 35 0.60 30.16 -13.68
N THR A 36 -0.32 29.20 -13.70
CA THR A 36 -1.24 28.91 -12.59
C THR A 36 -0.72 27.74 -11.77
N LEU A 37 -0.66 27.89 -10.45
CA LEU A 37 -0.31 26.79 -9.52
C LEU A 37 -1.54 25.92 -9.24
N TYR A 38 -1.49 24.67 -9.69
CA TYR A 38 -2.46 23.65 -9.36
C TYR A 38 -1.92 22.81 -8.21
N THR A 39 -2.75 22.59 -7.18
CA THR A 39 -2.40 21.76 -6.03
C THR A 39 -3.48 20.70 -5.87
N VAL A 40 -3.06 19.44 -5.75
CA VAL A 40 -3.91 18.29 -5.48
C VAL A 40 -3.48 17.69 -4.15
N THR A 41 -4.40 17.64 -3.20
CA THR A 41 -4.18 17.00 -1.90
C THR A 41 -5.16 15.85 -1.74
N GLY A 42 -4.68 14.72 -1.24
CA GLY A 42 -5.53 13.58 -0.97
C GLY A 42 -4.86 12.53 -0.09
N SER A 43 -5.68 11.72 0.57
CA SER A 43 -5.29 10.55 1.33
C SER A 43 -6.01 9.33 0.79
N TYR A 44 -5.48 8.13 1.03
CA TYR A 44 -6.15 6.89 0.63
C TYR A 44 -6.14 5.88 1.77
N GLU A 45 -7.32 5.41 2.13
CA GLU A 45 -7.51 4.30 3.05
C GLU A 45 -7.95 3.07 2.28
N GLY A 46 -7.19 1.99 2.42
CA GLY A 46 -7.49 0.73 1.77
C GLY A 46 -8.81 0.12 2.24
N THR A 47 -9.50 -0.56 1.34
CA THR A 47 -10.84 -1.12 1.57
C THR A 47 -10.85 -2.51 2.22
N GLU A 48 -9.69 -3.16 2.39
CA GLU A 48 -9.61 -4.47 3.03
C GLU A 48 -9.78 -4.33 4.52
N SER A 49 -10.75 -5.07 5.07
CA SER A 49 -10.96 -5.12 6.50
C SER A 49 -9.75 -5.74 7.20
N PHE A 50 -9.49 -5.26 8.42
CA PHE A 50 -8.46 -5.83 9.29
C PHE A 50 -8.60 -7.35 9.47
N LEU A 51 -9.84 -7.87 9.47
CA LEU A 51 -10.14 -9.29 9.58
C LEU A 51 -9.56 -10.11 8.42
N HIS A 52 -9.76 -9.70 7.18
CA HIS A 52 -9.21 -10.42 6.03
C HIS A 52 -7.66 -10.42 6.03
N LYS A 53 -7.03 -9.37 6.58
CA LYS A 53 -5.58 -9.37 6.80
C LYS A 53 -5.16 -10.40 7.84
N LEU A 54 -5.87 -10.48 8.97
CA LEU A 54 -5.61 -11.45 10.03
C LEU A 54 -5.78 -12.89 9.53
N GLU A 55 -6.86 -13.17 8.80
CA GLU A 55 -7.09 -14.48 8.19
C GLU A 55 -5.92 -14.88 7.29
N ARG A 56 -5.52 -14.02 6.36
CA ARG A 56 -4.39 -14.32 5.46
C ARG A 56 -3.08 -14.60 6.21
N ILE A 57 -2.77 -13.82 7.25
CA ILE A 57 -1.56 -14.00 8.08
C ILE A 57 -1.63 -15.34 8.80
N THR A 58 -2.79 -15.64 9.41
CA THR A 58 -3.02 -16.87 10.16
C THR A 58 -2.87 -18.08 9.24
N THR A 59 -3.55 -18.08 8.09
CA THR A 59 -3.47 -19.17 7.09
C THR A 59 -2.04 -19.39 6.59
N LYS A 60 -1.28 -18.32 6.30
CA LYS A 60 0.12 -18.45 5.88
C LYS A 60 1.00 -19.06 6.97
N ASN A 61 0.91 -18.54 8.20
CA ASN A 61 1.71 -19.04 9.33
C ASN A 61 1.41 -20.51 9.64
N PHE A 62 0.14 -20.93 9.48
CA PHE A 62 -0.25 -22.33 9.64
C PHE A 62 0.30 -23.21 8.52
N ALA A 63 0.24 -22.77 7.26
CA ALA A 63 0.80 -23.49 6.12
C ALA A 63 2.32 -23.66 6.25
N GLU A 64 3.04 -22.58 6.59
CA GLU A 64 4.50 -22.62 6.79
C GLU A 64 4.91 -23.56 7.95
N LYS A 65 4.13 -23.62 9.03
CA LYS A 65 4.37 -24.56 10.13
C LYS A 65 4.14 -26.03 9.75
N LEU A 66 3.22 -26.29 8.83
CA LEU A 66 2.94 -27.66 8.37
C LEU A 66 4.05 -28.16 7.43
N GLU A 67 4.55 -27.29 6.55
CA GLU A 67 5.65 -27.61 5.63
C GLU A 67 7.02 -27.73 6.33
N GLY A 68 7.21 -27.08 7.49
CA GLY A 68 8.44 -27.19 8.29
C GLY A 68 8.48 -28.38 9.27
N SER A 69 7.50 -29.29 9.22
CA SER A 69 7.35 -30.42 10.13
C SER A 69 7.77 -31.77 9.51
N GLU A 70 8.48 -31.76 8.39
CA GLU A 70 9.14 -32.94 7.79
C GLU A 70 10.63 -33.02 8.14
#